data_AF-A0A2E9LBP8-F1
#
_entry.id   AF-A0A2E9LBP8-F1
#
_cell.length_a   1.000
_cell.length_b   1.000
_cell.length_c   1.000
_cell.angle_alpha   90.00
_cell.angle_beta   90.00
_cell.angle_gamma   90.00
#
_symmetry.space_group_name_H-M   'P 1'
#
loop_
_entity.id
_entity.type
_entity.pdbx_description
1 polymer ?
#
loop_
_entity_poly.entity_id
_entity_poly.type
_entity_poly.pdbx_seq_one_letter_code
_entity_poly.pdbx_strand_id
1 'polypeptide(L)' 'MIGSVVIIILLTVIVPVSIIMTGLLFSGLLGTILQNQVDRDHNGTELHELSRKDFHEKP' A
#
# COMPACT_ATOMS: atom_id res chain seq x y z
N MET A 1 21.56 -28.59 -17.00
CA MET A 1 22.03 -27.34 -16.34
C MET A 1 20.99 -26.21 -16.36
N ILE A 2 20.20 -26.05 -17.44
CA ILE A 2 19.18 -24.98 -17.54
C ILE A 2 18.18 -24.97 -16.38
N GLY A 3 17.63 -26.13 -16.00
CA GLY A 3 16.65 -26.20 -14.90
C GLY A 3 17.19 -25.66 -13.58
N SER A 4 18.45 -25.94 -13.27
CA SER A 4 19.13 -25.46 -12.06
C SER A 4 19.23 -23.93 -12.05
N VAL A 5 19.61 -23.33 -13.18
CA VAL A 5 19.72 -21.87 -13.33
C VAL A 5 18.37 -21.20 -13.15
N VAL A 6 17.30 -21.77 -13.72
CA VAL A 6 15.93 -21.25 -13.59
C VAL A 6 15.48 -21.28 -12.13
N ILE A 7 15.73 -22.37 -11.41
CA ILE A 7 15.36 -22.50 -9.99
C ILE A 7 16.11 -21.47 -9.14
N ILE A 8 17.40 -21.26 -9.39
CA ILE A 8 18.20 -20.27 -8.66
C ILE A 8 17.60 -18.87 -8.85
N ILE A 9 17.29 -18.48 -10.09
CA ILE A 9 16.69 -17.17 -10.37
C ILE A 9 15.33 -17.04 -9.68
N LEU A 10 14.50 -18.08 -9.73
CA LEU A 10 13.18 -18.06 -9.11
C LEU A 10 13.28 -17.85 -7.59
N LEU A 11 14.18 -18.59 -6.92
CA LEU A 11 14.34 -18.50 -5.47
C LEU A 11 15.02 -17.20 -5.01
N THR A 12 16.00 -16.71 -5.76
CA THR A 12 16.81 -15.57 -5.33
C THR A 12 16.25 -14.21 -5.77
N VAL A 13 15.44 -14.17 -6.82
CA VAL A 13 14.91 -12.91 -7.36
C VAL A 13 13.39 -12.87 -7.23
N ILE A 14 12.69 -13.87 -7.77
CA ILE A 14 11.22 -13.81 -7.87
C ILE A 14 10.58 -13.86 -6.49
N VAL A 15 10.99 -14.81 -5.63
CA VAL A 15 10.45 -14.94 -4.27
C VAL A 15 10.63 -13.66 -3.44
N PRO A 16 11.84 -13.09 -3.27
CA PRO A 16 11.99 -11.89 -2.43
C PRO A 16 11.25 -10.68 -2.99
N VAL A 17 11.28 -10.46 -4.32
CA VAL A 17 10.53 -9.36 -4.95
C VAL A 17 9.03 -9.50 -4.69
N SER A 18 8.50 -10.73 -4.80
CA SER A 18 7.08 -10.99 -4.57
C SER A 18 6.68 -10.72 -3.12
N ILE A 19 7.51 -11.10 -2.15
CA ILE A 19 7.26 -10.83 -0.72
C ILE A 19 7.21 -9.33 -0.46
N ILE A 20 8.18 -8.57 -0.99
CA ILE A 20 8.23 -7.10 -0.82
C ILE A 20 7.00 -6.45 -1.45
N MET A 21 6.67 -6.82 -2.70
CA MET A 21 5.53 -6.22 -3.42
C MET A 21 4.19 -6.54 -2.75
N THR A 22 4.03 -7.75 -2.22
CA THR A 22 2.80 -8.15 -1.53
C THR A 22 2.55 -7.25 -0.31
N GLY A 23 3.58 -6.94 0.48
CA GLY A 23 3.43 -6.07 1.65
C GLY A 23 2.93 -4.66 1.30
N LEU A 24 3.49 -4.06 0.25
CA LEU A 24 3.10 -2.73 -0.21
C LEU A 24 1.66 -2.69 -0.74
N LEU A 25 1.30 -3.68 -1.56
CA LEU A 25 -0.03 -3.76 -2.15
C LEU A 25 -1.11 -3.97 -1.07
N PHE A 26 -0.87 -4.89 -0.13
CA PHE A 26 -1.81 -5.13 0.97
C PHE A 26 -1.93 -3.91 1.90
N SER A 27 -0.82 -3.24 2.21
CA SER A 27 -0.84 -2.05 3.04
C SER A 27 -1.61 -0.90 2.37
N GLY A 28 -1.38 -0.66 1.08
CA GLY A 28 -2.10 0.37 0.34
C GLY A 28 -3.60 0.11 0.21
N LEU A 29 -3.97 -1.14 -0.08
CA LEU A 29 -5.38 -1.56 -0.12
C LEU A 29 -6.06 -1.39 1.24
N LEU A 30 -5.44 -1.90 2.31
CA LEU A 30 -6.01 -1.83 3.66
C LEU A 30 -6.10 -0.38 4.15
N GLY A 31 -5.09 0.45 3.88
CA GLY A 31 -5.11 1.88 4.18
C GLY A 31 -6.23 2.61 3.46
N THR A 32 -6.45 2.32 2.17
CA THR A 32 -7.54 2.94 1.39
C THR A 32 -8.92 2.49 1.89
N ILE A 33 -9.08 1.20 2.21
CA ILE A 33 -10.34 0.68 2.76
C ILE A 33 -10.63 1.33 4.12
N LEU A 34 -9.62 1.43 4.99
CA LEU A 34 -9.76 2.05 6.30
C LEU A 34 -10.06 3.54 6.18
N GLN A 35 -9.34 4.26 5.32
CA GLN A 35 -9.58 5.67 5.05
C GLN A 35 -11.02 5.90 4.54
N ASN A 36 -11.50 5.10 3.59
CA ASN A 36 -12.87 5.20 3.09
C ASN A 36 -13.92 4.94 4.18
N GLN A 37 -13.65 4.03 5.13
CA GLN A 37 -14.55 3.80 6.27
C GLN A 37 -14.54 5.02 7.21
N VAL A 38 -13.36 5.52 7.58
CA VAL A 38 -13.22 6.71 8.44
C VAL A 38 -13.89 7.92 7.81
N ASP A 39 -13.65 8.17 6.53
CA ASP A 39 -14.25 9.29 5.80
C ASP A 39 -15.77 9.16 5.76
N ARG A 40 -16.31 7.95 5.51
CA ARG A 40 -17.75 7.72 5.48
C ARG A 40 -18.41 8.03 6.82
N ASP A 41 -17.78 7.58 7.90
CA ASP A 41 -18.33 7.68 9.26
C ASP A 41 -18.13 9.09 9.86
N HIS A 42 -17.23 9.91 9.30
CA HIS A 42 -16.90 11.26 9.76
C HIS A 42 -17.16 12.37 8.71
N ASN A 43 -17.97 12.09 7.68
CA ASN A 43 -18.41 13.09 6.71
C ASN A 43 -19.23 14.18 7.42
N GLY A 44 -18.64 15.38 7.54
CA GLY A 44 -19.26 16.54 8.19
C GLY A 44 -18.63 16.94 9.52
N THR A 45 -17.55 16.28 9.94
CA THR A 45 -16.78 16.72 11.11
C THR A 45 -15.74 17.76 10.71
N GLU A 46 -15.54 18.75 11.59
CA GLU A 46 -14.51 19.78 11.54
C GLU A 46 -13.07 19.23 11.39
N LEU A 47 -12.83 17.95 11.74
CA LEU A 47 -11.55 17.27 11.54
C LEU A 47 -11.31 16.83 10.08
N HIS A 48 -12.37 16.61 9.28
CA HIS A 48 -12.23 16.28 7.86
C HIS A 48 -11.76 17.51 7.05
N GLU A 49 -12.27 18.70 7.40
CA GLU A 49 -11.85 19.97 6.79
C GLU A 49 -10.40 20.33 7.16
N LEU A 50 -9.99 20.08 8.40
CA LEU A 50 -8.60 20.27 8.86
C LEU A 50 -7.62 19.31 8.16
N SER A 51 -7.95 18.02 8.10
CA SER A 51 -7.16 17.01 7.40
C SER A 51 -6.94 17.39 5.93
N ARG A 52 -8.00 17.81 5.22
CA ARG A 52 -7.90 18.22 3.81
C ARG A 52 -7.00 19.45 3.61
N LYS A 53 -7.06 20.44 4.51
CA LYS A 53 -6.16 21.61 4.45
C LYS A 53 -4.70 21.21 4.60
N ASP A 54 -4.36 20.38 5.59
CA ASP A 54 -2.98 19.95 5.83
C ASP A 54 -2.37 19.15 4.66
N PHE A 55 -3.17 18.36 3.93
CA PHE A 55 -2.67 17.62 2.76
C PHE A 55 -2.54 18.47 1.48
N HIS A 56 -3.29 19.56 1.35
CA HIS A 56 -3.23 20.47 0.21
C HIS A 56 -2.33 21.70 0.43
N GLU A 57 -1.92 21.95 1.67
CA GLU A 57 -1.07 23.07 2.06
C GLU A 57 0.36 22.60 2.38
N LYS A 58 0.94 21.79 1.49
CA LYS A 58 2.38 21.59 1.44
C LYS A 58 2.94 22.27 0.18
N PRO A 59 3.92 23.19 0.31
CA PRO A 59 4.58 23.79 -0.86
C PRO A 59 5.32 22.75 -1.70
#